data_AF-A0A6S6ZW67-F1
#
_entry.id   AF-A0A6S6ZW67-F1
#
_cell.length_a   1.000
_cell.length_b   1.000
_cell.length_c   1.000
_cell.angle_alpha   90.00
_cell.angle_beta   90.00
_cell.angle_gamma   90.00
#
_symmetry.space_group_name_H-M   'P 1'
#
loop_
_entity.id
_entity.type
_entity.pdbx_description
1 polymer ?
#
loop_
_entity_poly.entity_id
_entity_poly.type
_entity_poly.pdbx_seq_one_letter_code
_entity_poly.pdbx_strand_id
1 'polypeptide(L)'
;MNTTHEQTARNAEIVSRRLAGEGTAALAREFGVTSTRIAQLVRRQREKIGEIPTRPRVKAKPRKREPREVKAAGTPRRRATEVSAPIWPDVPYTGPVTVVPGTQVAARPFSMSPAMALAAARARAEQEPLRSLAGIRERRI
;
A
#
# COMPACT_ATOMS: atom_id res chain seq x y z
N MET A 1 0.06 -35.29 -7.92
CA MET A 1 1.03 -34.38 -7.27
C MET A 1 2.16 -34.17 -8.26
N ASN A 2 2.40 -32.94 -8.73
CA ASN A 2 3.48 -32.70 -9.69
C ASN A 2 4.81 -32.78 -8.95
N THR A 3 5.74 -33.57 -9.47
CA THR A 3 7.05 -33.77 -8.85
C THR A 3 7.84 -32.44 -8.84
N THR A 4 8.74 -32.26 -7.87
CA THR A 4 9.58 -31.05 -7.75
C THR A 4 10.37 -30.78 -9.04
N HIS A 5 10.76 -31.85 -9.74
CA HIS A 5 11.46 -31.77 -11.02
C HIS A 5 10.55 -31.23 -12.14
N GLU A 6 9.31 -31.70 -12.25
CA GLU A 6 8.33 -31.16 -13.22
C GLU A 6 8.02 -29.68 -12.97
N GLN A 7 7.90 -29.27 -11.70
CA GLN A 7 7.68 -27.87 -11.36
C GLN A 7 8.87 -26.99 -11.74
N THR A 8 10.09 -27.51 -11.60
CA THR A 8 11.32 -26.80 -11.97
C THR A 8 11.43 -26.66 -13.48
N ALA A 9 11.12 -27.72 -14.24
CA ALA A 9 11.06 -27.69 -15.69
C ALA A 9 10.03 -26.68 -16.21
N ARG A 10 8.81 -26.70 -15.64
CA ARG A 10 7.74 -25.74 -15.96
C ARG A 10 8.17 -24.30 -15.68
N ASN A 11 8.86 -24.05 -14.58
CA ASN A 11 9.36 -22.70 -14.25
C ASN A 11 10.45 -22.23 -15.23
N ALA A 12 11.32 -23.14 -15.70
CA ALA A 12 12.35 -22.82 -16.67
C ALA A 12 11.75 -22.42 -18.02
N GLU A 13 10.70 -23.12 -18.46
CA GLU A 13 9.95 -22.82 -19.69
C GLU A 13 9.24 -21.45 -19.63
N ILE A 14 8.58 -21.13 -18.51
CA ILE A 14 7.96 -19.81 -18.31
C ILE A 14 8.99 -18.69 -18.46
N VAL A 15 10.20 -18.90 -17.94
CA VAL A 15 11.27 -17.91 -18.00
C VAL A 15 11.85 -17.79 -19.41
N SER A 16 12.07 -18.89 -20.13
CA SER A 16 12.59 -18.84 -21.52
C SER A 16 11.62 -18.11 -22.46
N ARG A 17 10.33 -18.44 -22.39
CA ARG A 17 9.28 -17.76 -23.18
C ARG A 17 9.16 -16.28 -22.83
N ARG A 18 9.28 -15.93 -21.54
CA ARG A 18 9.24 -14.53 -21.12
C ARG A 18 10.47 -13.74 -21.60
N LEU A 19 11.64 -14.36 -21.64
CA LEU A 19 12.85 -13.75 -22.21
C LEU A 19 12.79 -13.62 -23.73
N ALA A 20 12.09 -14.53 -24.42
CA ALA A 20 11.79 -14.43 -25.84
C ALA A 20 10.80 -13.30 -26.20
N GLY A 21 10.22 -12.62 -25.19
CA GLY A 21 9.38 -11.43 -25.37
C GLY A 21 7.88 -11.68 -25.22
N GLU A 22 7.45 -12.91 -24.92
CA GLU A 22 6.03 -13.22 -24.74
C GLU A 22 5.41 -12.43 -23.58
N GLY A 23 4.18 -11.97 -23.76
CA GLY A 23 3.46 -11.14 -22.80
C GLY A 23 3.17 -11.85 -21.47
N THR A 24 3.40 -11.17 -20.35
CA THR A 24 3.17 -11.74 -19.00
C THR A 24 1.72 -12.19 -18.78
N ALA A 25 0.76 -11.50 -19.38
CA ALA A 25 -0.66 -11.83 -19.26
C ALA A 25 -1.04 -13.12 -20.00
N ALA A 26 -0.41 -13.39 -21.14
CA ALA A 26 -0.64 -14.62 -21.91
C ALA A 26 -0.07 -15.84 -21.16
N LEU A 27 1.19 -15.74 -20.73
CA LEU A 27 1.87 -16.78 -19.94
C LEU A 27 1.17 -17.06 -18.61
N ALA A 28 0.60 -16.04 -17.96
CA ALA A 28 -0.15 -16.22 -16.73
C ALA A 28 -1.40 -17.11 -16.91
N ARG A 29 -2.12 -16.92 -18.02
CA ARG A 29 -3.31 -17.72 -18.35
C ARG A 29 -2.95 -19.13 -18.75
N GLU A 30 -1.96 -19.29 -19.62
CA GLU A 30 -1.53 -20.60 -20.14
C GLU A 30 -0.98 -21.50 -19.01
N PHE A 31 -0.10 -20.95 -18.17
CA PHE A 31 0.52 -21.70 -17.10
C PHE A 31 -0.26 -21.63 -15.78
N GLY A 32 -1.45 -21.02 -15.74
CA GLY A 32 -2.28 -20.94 -14.53
C GLY A 32 -1.58 -20.31 -13.33
N VAL A 33 -0.68 -19.34 -13.58
CA VAL A 33 0.11 -18.66 -12.54
C VAL A 33 -0.13 -17.17 -12.57
N THR A 34 0.05 -16.51 -11.43
CA THR A 34 -0.11 -15.05 -11.37
C THR A 34 1.00 -14.33 -12.13
N SER A 35 0.70 -13.16 -12.69
CA SER A 35 1.69 -12.28 -13.33
C SER A 35 2.84 -11.90 -12.39
N THR A 36 2.54 -11.72 -11.09
CA THR A 36 3.53 -11.48 -10.04
C THR A 36 4.49 -12.64 -9.86
N ARG A 37 4.01 -13.88 -9.97
CA ARG A 37 4.85 -15.08 -9.88
C ARG A 37 5.83 -15.16 -11.06
N ILE A 38 5.37 -14.86 -12.27
CA ILE A 38 6.23 -14.80 -13.46
C ILE A 38 7.34 -13.76 -13.28
N ALA A 39 7.01 -12.55 -12.79
CA ALA A 39 7.99 -11.50 -12.52
C ALA A 39 9.05 -11.94 -11.49
N GLN A 40 8.65 -12.68 -10.45
CA GLN A 40 9.57 -13.24 -9.46
C GLN A 40 10.50 -14.30 -10.05
N LEU A 41 9.98 -15.19 -10.91
CA LEU A 41 10.80 -16.22 -11.57
C LEU A 41 11.87 -15.60 -12.46
N VAL A 42 11.49 -14.62 -13.29
CA VAL A 42 12.43 -13.88 -14.13
C VAL A 42 13.47 -13.14 -13.30
N ARG A 43 13.04 -12.47 -12.22
CA ARG A 43 13.97 -11.78 -11.32
C ARG A 43 14.99 -12.74 -10.71
N ARG A 44 14.56 -13.90 -10.21
CA ARG A 44 15.47 -14.94 -9.68
C ARG A 44 16.44 -15.45 -10.73
N GLN A 45 15.99 -15.59 -11.98
CA GLN A 45 16.87 -16.00 -13.07
C GLN A 45 17.92 -14.93 -13.39
N ARG A 46 17.54 -13.65 -13.44
CA ARG A 46 18.47 -12.53 -13.67
C ARG A 46 19.46 -12.37 -12.51
N GLU A 47 19.02 -12.59 -11.27
CA GLU A 47 19.89 -12.64 -10.10
C GLU A 47 20.89 -13.82 -10.19
N LYS A 48 20.43 -15.00 -10.67
CA LYS A 48 21.30 -16.17 -10.88
C LYS A 48 22.35 -15.94 -11.98
N ILE A 49 22.00 -15.22 -13.04
CA ILE A 49 22.90 -14.83 -14.14
C ILE A 49 23.85 -13.70 -13.69
N GLY A 50 23.54 -12.99 -12.61
CA GLY A 50 24.34 -11.86 -12.11
C GLY A 50 24.04 -10.52 -12.77
N GLU A 51 23.00 -10.42 -13.60
CA GLU A 51 22.57 -9.18 -14.27
C GLU A 51 22.01 -8.16 -13.27
N ILE A 52 21.41 -8.64 -12.17
CA ILE A 52 20.90 -7.81 -11.08
C ILE A 52 21.70 -8.16 -9.82
N PRO A 53 22.32 -7.18 -9.14
CA PRO A 53 22.98 -7.44 -7.87
C PRO A 53 21.94 -7.96 -6.88
N THR A 54 22.25 -9.10 -6.26
CA THR A 54 21.52 -9.70 -5.13
C THR A 54 21.69 -8.83 -3.89
N ARG A 55 21.24 -7.57 -3.95
CA ARG A 55 21.30 -6.71 -2.78
C ARG A 55 20.36 -7.33 -1.73
N PRO A 56 20.87 -7.73 -0.55
CA PRO A 56 19.99 -8.02 0.56
C PRO A 56 19.13 -6.78 0.76
N ARG A 57 17.82 -6.98 0.95
CA ARG A 57 16.90 -5.89 1.25
C ARG A 57 17.32 -5.29 2.59
N VAL A 58 18.28 -4.36 2.56
CA VAL A 58 18.65 -3.56 3.71
C VAL A 58 17.36 -2.84 4.09
N LYS A 59 16.78 -3.22 5.24
CA LYS A 59 15.68 -2.46 5.83
C LYS A 59 16.15 -1.03 5.89
N ALA A 60 15.61 -0.17 5.02
CA ALA A 60 15.90 1.24 5.06
C ALA A 60 15.61 1.69 6.50
N LYS A 61 16.64 2.16 7.22
CA LYS A 61 16.44 2.73 8.55
C LYS A 61 15.34 3.78 8.40
N PRO A 62 14.31 3.78 9.27
CA PRO A 62 13.28 4.81 9.21
C PRO A 62 14.00 6.15 9.31
N ARG A 63 13.86 6.99 8.28
CA ARG A 63 14.41 8.34 8.30
C ARG A 63 13.76 9.05 9.50
N LYS A 64 14.55 9.38 10.53
CA LYS A 64 14.16 10.37 11.53
C LYS A 64 13.85 11.64 10.76
N ARG A 65 12.56 11.97 10.63
CA ARG A 65 12.13 13.28 10.16
C ARG A 65 12.44 14.22 11.30
N GLU A 66 13.52 14.98 11.19
CA GLU A 66 13.65 16.19 12.00
C GLU A 66 12.48 17.12 11.63
N PRO A 67 11.85 17.78 12.62
CA PRO A 67 10.81 18.76 12.34
C PRO A 67 11.46 19.89 11.54
N ARG A 68 11.20 19.91 10.23
CA ARG A 68 11.56 21.03 9.39
C ARG A 68 10.76 22.23 9.88
N GLU A 69 11.43 23.19 10.49
CA GLU A 69 10.94 24.56 10.52
C GLU A 69 10.69 24.98 9.06
N VAL A 70 9.43 25.21 8.74
CA VAL A 70 9.02 25.66 7.41
C VAL A 70 9.36 27.14 7.31
N LYS A 71 10.64 27.46 7.05
CA LYS A 71 11.00 28.75 6.46
C LYS A 71 10.69 28.67 4.97
N ALA A 72 9.59 29.34 4.61
CA ALA A 72 9.15 29.51 3.24
C ALA A 72 10.14 30.38 2.46
N ALA A 73 11.03 29.76 1.68
CA ALA A 73 11.63 30.34 0.48
C ALA A 73 12.49 29.27 -0.23
N GLY A 74 12.18 28.97 -1.49
CA GLY A 74 13.02 28.10 -2.33
C GLY A 74 12.25 27.26 -3.34
N THR A 75 11.92 27.88 -4.46
CA THR A 75 11.13 27.44 -5.62
C THR A 75 11.48 26.06 -6.19
N PRO A 76 10.48 25.22 -6.53
CA PRO A 76 10.58 24.33 -7.68
C PRO A 76 9.63 24.81 -8.79
N ARG A 77 10.21 25.05 -9.97
CA ARG A 77 9.51 25.21 -11.25
C ARG A 77 8.45 24.11 -11.40
N ARG A 78 7.19 24.46 -11.22
CA ARG A 78 6.04 23.67 -11.69
C ARG A 78 5.43 24.44 -12.86
N ARG A 79 5.20 23.73 -13.97
CA ARG A 79 4.37 24.21 -15.07
C ARG A 79 3.06 24.73 -14.47
N ALA A 80 2.80 26.02 -14.67
CA ALA A 80 1.53 26.62 -14.37
C ALA A 80 0.52 26.10 -15.40
N THR A 81 -0.24 25.09 -15.02
CA THR A 81 -1.60 24.97 -15.51
C THR A 81 -2.41 25.79 -14.53
N GLU A 82 -2.83 26.97 -14.95
CA GLU A 82 -3.72 27.84 -14.18
C GLU A 82 -5.04 27.10 -13.98
N VAL A 83 -5.17 26.40 -12.86
CA VAL A 83 -6.46 25.97 -12.37
C VAL A 83 -7.06 27.20 -11.71
N SER A 84 -7.85 27.94 -12.48
CA SER A 84 -8.80 28.91 -11.95
C SER A 84 -9.57 28.24 -10.81
N ALA A 85 -9.37 28.72 -9.59
CA ALA A 85 -10.20 28.30 -8.47
C ALA A 85 -11.65 28.69 -8.82
N PRO A 86 -12.62 27.76 -8.76
CA PRO A 86 -14.00 28.12 -9.01
C PRO A 86 -14.42 29.12 -7.93
N ILE A 87 -14.80 30.32 -8.36
CA ILE A 87 -15.52 31.28 -7.54
C ILE A 87 -16.89 30.63 -7.33
N TRP A 88 -17.15 30.15 -6.13
CA TRP A 88 -18.47 29.65 -5.77
C TRP A 88 -19.36 30.89 -5.61
N PRO A 89 -20.40 31.10 -6.43
CA PRO A 89 -21.37 32.14 -6.14
C PRO A 89 -22.08 31.78 -4.82
N ASP A 90 -22.21 32.73 -3.90
CA ASP A 90 -22.99 32.63 -2.65
C ASP A 90 -24.51 32.44 -2.88
N VAL A 91 -24.91 32.10 -4.10
CA VAL A 91 -26.30 31.90 -4.47
C VAL A 91 -26.65 30.42 -4.25
N PRO A 92 -27.72 30.10 -3.50
CA PRO A 92 -28.14 28.73 -3.34
C PRO A 92 -28.50 28.13 -4.71
N TYR A 93 -27.97 26.94 -5.00
CA TYR A 93 -28.26 26.24 -6.25
C TYR A 93 -29.75 25.86 -6.32
N THR A 94 -30.45 26.31 -7.36
CA THR A 94 -31.89 26.09 -7.58
C THR A 94 -32.21 25.13 -8.73
N GLY A 95 -31.21 24.40 -9.25
CA GLY A 95 -31.39 23.45 -10.35
C GLY A 95 -31.80 22.04 -9.88
N PRO A 96 -32.30 21.18 -10.80
CA PRO A 96 -32.59 19.78 -10.48
C PRO A 96 -31.30 19.01 -10.16
N VAL A 97 -31.23 18.40 -8.97
CA VAL A 97 -30.10 17.57 -8.53
C VAL A 97 -30.36 16.12 -8.92
N THR A 98 -29.57 15.58 -9.86
CA THR A 98 -29.58 14.14 -10.16
C THR A 98 -28.62 13.42 -9.22
N VAL A 99 -29.14 12.63 -8.29
CA VAL A 99 -28.33 11.75 -7.45
C VAL A 99 -27.97 10.50 -8.26
N VAL A 100 -26.69 10.26 -8.50
CA VAL A 100 -26.20 9.02 -9.11
C VAL A 100 -26.00 7.97 -8.01
N PRO A 101 -26.81 6.90 -7.96
CA PRO A 101 -26.60 5.83 -7.00
C PRO A 101 -25.38 4.99 -7.42
N GLY A 102 -24.40 4.82 -6.53
CA GLY A 102 -23.25 3.96 -6.82
C GLY A 102 -22.00 4.10 -5.97
N THR A 103 -21.93 5.04 -5.02
CA THR A 103 -20.71 5.26 -4.20
C THR A 103 -20.95 5.08 -2.71
N GLN A 104 -21.79 4.12 -2.32
CA GLN A 104 -21.72 3.63 -0.95
C GLN A 104 -20.48 2.74 -0.84
N VAL A 105 -19.36 3.33 -0.39
CA VAL A 105 -18.24 2.56 0.14
C VAL A 105 -18.84 1.66 1.22
N ALA A 106 -18.85 0.35 0.98
CA ALA A 106 -19.40 -0.63 1.92
C ALA A 106 -18.91 -0.29 3.33
N ALA A 107 -19.83 -0.22 4.30
CA ALA A 107 -19.54 0.13 5.68
C ALA A 107 -18.59 -0.90 6.28
N ARG A 108 -17.29 -0.71 6.03
CA ARG A 108 -16.25 -1.59 6.54
C ARG A 108 -15.85 -1.01 7.89
N PRO A 109 -16.13 -1.72 9.01
CA PRO A 109 -15.73 -1.23 10.31
C PRO A 109 -14.21 -1.06 10.29
N PHE A 110 -13.74 0.08 10.80
CA PHE A 110 -12.32 0.32 10.92
C PHE A 110 -11.73 -0.71 11.89
N SER A 111 -10.86 -1.58 11.39
CA SER A 111 -10.17 -2.56 12.22
C SER A 111 -8.80 -2.00 12.64
N MET A 112 -8.49 -2.07 13.94
CA MET A 112 -7.14 -1.74 14.40
C MET A 112 -6.15 -2.77 13.85
N SER A 113 -5.04 -2.28 13.30
CA SER A 113 -3.92 -3.17 12.97
C SER A 113 -3.29 -3.74 14.26
N PRO A 114 -2.60 -4.89 14.22
CA PRO A 114 -1.94 -5.45 15.41
C PRO A 114 -0.97 -4.48 16.10
N ALA A 115 -0.25 -3.67 15.31
CA ALA A 115 0.65 -2.64 15.84
C ALA A 115 -0.11 -1.53 16.57
N MET A 116 -1.26 -1.12 16.03
CA MET A 116 -2.13 -0.11 16.65
C MET A 116 -2.77 -0.64 17.94
N ALA A 117 -3.18 -1.92 17.96
CA ALA A 117 -3.70 -2.57 19.16
C ALA A 117 -2.64 -2.63 20.29
N LEU A 118 -1.39 -2.98 19.98
CA LEU A 118 -0.30 -2.98 20.95
C LEU A 118 0.04 -1.57 21.46
N ALA A 119 0.04 -0.58 20.56
CA ALA A 119 0.24 0.82 20.95
C ALA A 119 -0.89 1.33 21.86
N ALA A 120 -2.15 0.98 21.56
CA ALA A 120 -3.30 1.33 22.40
C ALA A 120 -3.24 0.65 23.78
N ALA A 121 -2.82 -0.62 23.85
CA ALA A 121 -2.64 -1.34 25.11
C ALA A 121 -1.56 -0.68 25.97
N ARG A 122 -0.42 -0.30 25.36
CA ARG A 122 0.65 0.42 26.06
C ARG A 122 0.18 1.79 26.56
N ALA A 123 -0.51 2.56 25.72
CA ALA A 123 -1.04 3.86 26.10
C ALA A 123 -2.03 3.75 27.27
N ARG A 124 -2.88 2.72 27.29
CA ARG A 124 -3.79 2.47 28.42
C ARG A 124 -3.07 2.11 29.72
N ALA A 125 -1.94 1.40 29.63
CA ALA A 125 -1.14 1.07 30.81
C ALA A 125 -0.43 2.30 31.40
N GLU A 126 -0.08 3.27 30.55
CA GLU A 126 0.56 4.54 30.95
C GLU A 126 -0.47 5.58 31.45
N GLN A 127 -1.76 5.42 31.12
CA GLN A 127 -2.81 6.28 31.63
C GLN A 127 -3.16 5.94 33.09
N GLU A 128 -3.13 6.94 33.96
CA GLU A 128 -3.69 6.80 35.30
C GLU A 128 -5.21 6.60 35.21
N PRO A 129 -5.79 5.67 35.99
CA PRO A 129 -7.23 5.49 36.04
C PRO A 129 -7.90 6.82 36.40
N LEU A 130 -8.69 7.35 35.46
CA LEU A 130 -9.46 8.56 35.71
C LEU A 130 -10.40 8.28 36.88
N ARG A 131 -10.28 9.08 37.95
CA ARG A 131 -11.25 9.06 39.03
C ARG A 131 -12.55 9.64 38.49
N SER A 132 -13.48 8.77 38.13
CA SER A 132 -14.84 9.19 37.83
C SER A 132 -15.41 9.96 39.02
N LEU A 133 -16.04 11.11 38.75
CA LEU A 133 -16.78 11.88 39.77
C LEU A 133 -17.90 11.05 40.43
N ALA A 134 -18.36 9.99 39.76
CA ALA A 134 -19.35 9.05 40.30
C ALA A 134 -18.75 7.98 41.24
N GLY A 135 -17.46 8.06 41.60
CA GLY A 135 -16.83 7.16 42.58
C GLY A 135 -16.59 5.72 42.11
N ILE A 136 -16.90 5.39 40.86
CA ILE A 136 -16.68 4.05 40.31
C ILE A 136 -15.21 3.92 39.92
N ARG A 137 -14.47 3.12 40.68
CA ARG A 137 -13.12 2.65 40.32
C ARG A 137 -13.26 1.53 39.30
N GLU A 138 -12.76 1.74 38.08
CA GLU A 138 -12.59 0.64 37.12
C GLU A 138 -11.70 -0.44 37.76
N ARG A 139 -12.22 -1.65 37.92
CA ARG A 139 -11.46 -2.80 38.45
C ARG A 139 -10.60 -3.35 37.31
N ARG A 140 -9.29 -3.46 37.55
CA ARG A 140 -8.38 -4.23 36.69
C ARG A 140 -8.86 -5.69 36.63
N ILE A 141 -8.99 -6.23 35.42
CA ILE A 141 -9.00 -7.67 35.12
C ILE A 141 -7.66 -7.99 34.47
#